data_AF-A0A7Y9X0M3-F1
#
_entry.id   AF-A0A7Y9X0M3-F1
#
_cell.length_a   1.000
_cell.length_b   1.000
_cell.length_c   1.000
_cell.angle_alpha   90.00
_cell.angle_beta   90.00
_cell.angle_gamma   90.00
#
_symmetry.space_group_name_H-M   'P 1'
#
loop_
_entity.id
_entity.type
_entity.pdbx_description
1 polymer ?
#
loop_
_entity_poly.entity_id
_entity_poly.type
_entity_poly.pdbx_seq_one_letter_code
_entity_poly.pdbx_strand_id
1 'polypeptide(L)'
;MPAARRDGPSPRDARLSGLEVWLTGTPAELDAATAALVDAGHLTQRGTRRPLTGSDAGRYRLYLRLSVTAGRQRPIGTPDASGGALIDLAAARAQRRPA
;
A
#
# COMPACT_ATOMS: atom_id res chain seq x y z
N MET A 1 0.95 -32.42 0.32
CA MET A 1 0.17 -31.27 -0.18
C MET A 1 0.35 -30.12 0.79
N PRO A 2 1.15 -29.08 0.50
CA PRO A 2 1.25 -27.93 1.39
C PRO A 2 -0.04 -27.11 1.30
N ALA A 3 -0.66 -26.83 2.44
CA ALA A 3 -1.89 -26.05 2.54
C ALA A 3 -1.68 -24.63 2.01
N ALA A 4 -2.60 -24.15 1.18
CA ALA A 4 -2.63 -22.78 0.69
C ALA A 4 -2.64 -21.80 1.88
N ARG A 5 -1.56 -21.05 2.04
CA ARG A 5 -1.49 -19.99 3.05
C ARG A 5 -2.54 -18.95 2.65
N ARG A 6 -3.54 -18.72 3.51
CA ARG A 6 -4.46 -17.59 3.30
C ARG A 6 -3.66 -16.32 3.55
N ASP A 7 -3.30 -15.62 2.49
CA ASP A 7 -2.79 -14.24 2.52
C ASP A 7 -3.93 -13.28 2.89
N GLY A 8 -4.48 -13.47 4.09
CA GLY A 8 -5.46 -12.57 4.67
C GLY A 8 -4.77 -11.40 5.37
N PRO A 9 -5.43 -10.23 5.45
CA PRO A 9 -4.90 -9.08 6.16
C PRO A 9 -4.50 -9.44 7.60
N SER A 10 -3.28 -9.08 7.99
CA SER A 10 -2.75 -9.37 9.32
C SER A 10 -3.19 -8.29 10.30
N PRO A 11 -3.53 -8.62 11.56
CA PRO A 11 -3.77 -7.61 12.60
C PRO A 11 -2.58 -6.67 12.86
N ARG A 12 -1.39 -7.02 12.35
CA ARG A 12 -0.15 -6.24 12.45
C ARG A 12 0.09 -5.31 11.25
N ASP A 13 -0.77 -5.36 10.24
CA ASP A 13 -0.69 -4.43 9.12
C ASP A 13 -1.00 -3.02 9.63
N ALA A 14 -0.11 -2.08 9.32
CA ALA A 14 -0.31 -0.69 9.72
C ALA A 14 -1.57 -0.16 9.05
N ARG A 15 -2.56 0.21 9.86
CA ARG A 15 -3.81 0.79 9.36
C ARG A 15 -3.66 2.30 9.30
N LEU A 16 -3.56 2.83 8.09
CA LEU A 16 -3.71 4.26 7.84
C LEU A 16 -5.21 4.55 7.79
N SER A 17 -5.80 4.90 8.94
CA SER A 17 -7.19 5.34 9.02
C SER A 17 -7.29 6.86 9.07
N GLY A 18 -8.34 7.41 8.48
CA GLY A 18 -8.62 8.84 8.52
C GLY A 18 -7.82 9.67 7.52
N LEU A 19 -7.25 9.06 6.48
CA LEU A 19 -6.57 9.78 5.41
C LEU A 19 -7.60 10.59 4.60
N GLU A 20 -7.33 11.87 4.41
CA GLU A 20 -8.18 12.76 3.62
C GLU A 20 -7.46 13.14 2.33
N VAL A 21 -8.12 12.91 1.19
CA VAL A 21 -7.54 13.08 -0.13
C VAL A 21 -8.46 13.91 -1.00
N TRP A 22 -7.86 14.81 -1.78
CA TRP A 22 -8.54 15.55 -2.82
C TRP A 22 -8.06 15.05 -4.19
N LEU A 23 -8.96 14.44 -4.94
CA LEU A 23 -8.69 14.05 -6.31
C LEU A 23 -9.11 15.18 -7.26
N THR A 24 -8.30 15.43 -8.28
CA THR A 24 -8.63 16.33 -9.38
C THR A 24 -8.46 15.60 -10.71
N GLY A 25 -9.42 15.77 -11.61
CA GLY A 25 -9.41 15.08 -12.90
C GLY A 25 -10.72 15.23 -13.66
N THR A 26 -10.82 14.53 -14.78
CA THR A 26 -12.07 14.42 -15.54
C THR A 26 -13.12 13.60 -14.78
N PRO A 27 -14.41 13.71 -15.11
CA PRO A 27 -15.45 12.89 -14.52
C PRO A 27 -15.14 11.39 -14.54
N ALA A 28 -14.69 10.90 -15.71
CA ALA A 28 -14.39 9.49 -15.96
C ALA A 28 -13.21 8.98 -15.12
N GLU A 29 -12.12 9.75 -15.02
CA GLU A 29 -10.97 9.40 -14.18
C GLU A 29 -11.37 9.32 -12.71
N LEU A 30 -12.17 10.29 -12.24
CA LEU A 30 -12.66 10.31 -10.87
C LEU A 30 -13.61 9.15 -10.56
N ASP A 31 -14.45 8.74 -11.52
CA ASP A 31 -15.34 7.59 -11.35
C ASP A 31 -14.56 6.28 -11.34
N ALA A 32 -13.57 6.11 -12.23
CA ALA A 32 -12.68 4.95 -12.24
C ALA A 32 -11.85 4.84 -10.96
N ALA A 33 -11.26 5.95 -10.50
CA ALA A 33 -10.50 5.98 -9.25
C ALA A 33 -11.39 5.67 -8.03
N THR A 34 -12.60 6.23 -7.99
CA THR A 34 -13.55 5.93 -6.92
C THR A 34 -13.94 4.45 -6.93
N ALA A 35 -14.23 3.88 -8.09
CA ALA A 35 -14.57 2.46 -8.22
C ALA A 35 -13.44 1.55 -7.74
N ALA A 36 -12.19 1.82 -8.13
CA ALA A 36 -11.03 1.05 -7.68
C ALA A 36 -10.82 1.14 -6.17
N LEU A 37 -11.02 2.32 -5.57
CA LEU A 37 -10.90 2.52 -4.12
C LEU A 37 -12.04 1.86 -3.32
N VAL A 38 -13.24 1.76 -3.90
CA VAL A 38 -14.36 1.01 -3.33
C VAL A 38 -14.09 -0.49 -3.38
N ASP A 39 -13.64 -1.01 -4.52
CA ASP A 39 -13.30 -2.42 -4.70
C ASP A 39 -12.18 -2.87 -3.74
N ALA A 40 -11.17 -2.03 -3.55
CA ALA A 40 -10.11 -2.25 -2.58
C ALA A 40 -10.55 -2.11 -1.10
N GLY A 41 -11.81 -1.73 -0.84
CA GLY A 41 -12.33 -1.53 0.52
C GLY A 41 -11.69 -0.36 1.25
N HIS A 42 -11.10 0.60 0.53
CA HIS A 42 -10.36 1.72 1.12
C HIS A 42 -11.23 2.96 1.36
N LEU A 43 -12.41 3.06 0.74
CA LEU A 43 -13.25 4.24 0.83
C LEU A 43 -14.10 4.26 2.11
N THR A 44 -13.93 5.30 2.93
CA THR A 44 -14.73 5.55 4.14
C THR A 44 -15.79 6.62 3.92
N GLN A 45 -15.47 7.67 3.16
CA GLN A 45 -16.41 8.75 2.86
C GLN A 45 -16.15 9.31 1.46
N ARG A 46 -17.22 9.65 0.74
CA ARG A 46 -17.18 10.34 -0.55
C ARG A 46 -17.92 11.67 -0.43
N GLY A 47 -17.26 12.76 -0.83
CA GLY A 47 -17.88 14.08 -0.92
C GLY A 47 -18.57 14.32 -2.27
N THR A 48 -19.20 15.49 -2.40
CA THR A 48 -19.78 15.93 -3.68
C THR A 48 -18.69 16.36 -4.65
N ARG A 49 -18.79 15.94 -5.90
CA ARG A 49 -17.92 16.38 -7.00
C ARG A 49 -18.16 17.87 -7.27
N ARG A 50 -17.09 18.68 -7.30
CA ARG A 50 -17.16 20.13 -7.56
C ARG A 50 -16.42 20.47 -8.85
N PRO A 51 -17.04 21.17 -9.81
CA PRO A 51 -16.36 21.60 -11.03
C PRO A 51 -15.26 22.61 -10.70
N LEU A 52 -14.15 22.52 -11.43
CA LEU A 52 -13.10 23.53 -11.44
C LEU A 52 -13.40 24.55 -12.56
N THR A 53 -12.95 25.79 -12.35
CA THR A 53 -13.14 26.91 -13.28
C THR A 53 -11.78 27.40 -13.79
N GLY A 54 -11.78 28.30 -14.78
CA GLY A 54 -10.55 28.86 -15.35
C GLY A 54 -9.83 27.85 -16.26
N SER A 55 -8.50 27.78 -16.15
CA SER A 55 -7.66 26.90 -16.98
C SER A 55 -7.97 25.40 -16.82
N ASP A 56 -8.61 25.01 -15.71
CA ASP A 56 -9.03 23.64 -15.43
C ASP A 56 -10.52 23.39 -15.72
N ALA A 57 -11.15 24.24 -16.54
CA ALA A 57 -12.53 24.02 -16.99
C ALA A 57 -12.70 22.62 -17.62
N GLY A 58 -13.74 21.90 -17.20
CA GLY A 58 -13.98 20.51 -17.58
C GLY A 58 -13.37 19.47 -16.63
N ARG A 59 -12.55 19.90 -15.67
CA ARG A 59 -12.08 19.08 -14.55
C ARG A 59 -12.93 19.30 -13.32
N TYR A 60 -12.85 18.34 -12.43
CA TYR A 60 -13.57 18.32 -11.17
C TYR A 60 -12.64 17.99 -10.03
N ARG A 61 -13.01 18.45 -8.84
CA ARG A 61 -12.41 18.11 -7.55
C ARG A 61 -13.36 17.21 -6.77
N LEU A 62 -12.83 16.17 -6.14
CA LEU A 62 -13.57 15.23 -5.31
C LEU A 62 -12.86 15.01 -3.99
N TYR A 63 -13.58 15.16 -2.89
CA TYR A 63 -13.10 14.82 -1.55
C TYR A 63 -13.34 13.34 -1.26
N LEU A 64 -12.33 12.64 -0.76
CA LEU A 64 -12.44 11.27 -0.27
C LEU A 64 -11.78 11.14 1.11
N ARG A 65 -12.40 10.36 1.98
CA ARG A 65 -11.77 9.88 3.22
C ARG A 65 -11.52 8.40 3.10
N LEU A 66 -10.28 7.98 3.37
CA LEU A 66 -9.81 6.63 3.15
C LEU A 66 -9.38 5.95 4.46
N SER A 67 -9.56 4.63 4.49
CA SER A 67 -8.90 3.73 5.44
C SER A 67 -8.12 2.70 4.64
N VAL A 68 -6.80 2.85 4.63
CA VAL A 68 -5.89 1.96 3.92
C VAL A 68 -5.27 0.99 4.92
N THR A 69 -5.53 -0.29 4.75
CA THR A 69 -4.73 -1.34 5.39
C THR A 69 -3.47 -1.48 4.57
N ALA A 70 -2.32 -1.05 5.09
CA ALA A 70 -1.04 -1.29 4.45
C ALA A 70 -0.71 -2.77 4.59
N GLY A 71 -1.17 -3.59 3.65
CA GLY A 71 -0.72 -4.96 3.53
C GLY A 71 0.79 -4.92 3.35
N ARG A 72 1.55 -5.43 4.33
CA ARG A 72 2.99 -5.51 4.19
C ARG A 72 3.29 -6.54 3.10
N GLN A 73 3.44 -6.10 1.86
CA GLN A 73 4.07 -6.91 0.83
C GLN A 73 5.48 -7.22 1.32
N ARG A 74 5.65 -8.42 1.89
CA ARG A 74 6.98 -8.98 2.10
C ARG A 74 7.57 -9.09 0.68
N PRO A 75 8.74 -8.51 0.41
CA PRO A 75 9.42 -8.77 -0.84
C PRO A 75 9.56 -10.29 -0.94
N ILE A 76 8.83 -10.91 -1.87
CA ILE A 76 9.14 -12.26 -2.32
C ILE A 76 10.32 -12.07 -3.27
N GLY A 77 11.46 -11.71 -2.71
CA GLY A 77 12.71 -11.86 -3.40
C GLY A 77 12.90 -13.37 -3.52
N THR A 78 12.76 -13.90 -4.73
CA THR A 78 13.49 -15.11 -5.08
C THR A 78 14.93 -14.87 -4.65
N PRO A 79 15.52 -15.72 -3.78
CA PRO A 79 16.94 -15.58 -3.48
C PRO A 79 17.67 -15.68 -4.82
N ASP A 80 18.28 -14.57 -5.23
CA ASP A 80 19.21 -14.57 -6.34
C ASP A 80 20.27 -15.61 -6.00
N ALA A 81 20.45 -16.59 -6.87
CA ALA A 81 21.46 -17.63 -6.72
C ALA A 81 22.89 -17.04 -6.72
N SER A 82 23.03 -15.74 -6.98
CA SER A 82 24.21 -14.92 -6.72
C SER A 82 24.33 -14.65 -5.20
N GLY A 83 24.76 -15.69 -4.48
CA GLY A 83 24.81 -15.77 -3.04
C GLY A 83 25.56 -14.63 -2.36
N GLY A 84 24.80 -13.75 -1.70
CA GLY A 84 25.29 -13.09 -0.50
C GLY A 84 25.51 -14.16 0.57
N ALA A 85 26.76 -14.53 0.82
CA ALA A 85 27.11 -15.54 1.81
C ALA A 85 26.53 -15.15 3.18
N LEU A 86 25.60 -15.95 3.69
CA LEU A 86 25.08 -15.81 5.04
C LEU A 86 26.24 -16.05 6.01
N ILE A 87 26.69 -14.99 6.67
CA ILE A 87 27.76 -15.08 7.66
C ILE A 87 27.18 -15.78 8.89
N ASP A 88 27.79 -16.90 9.27
CA ASP A 88 27.54 -17.54 10.56
C ASP A 88 28.04 -16.60 11.67
N LEU A 89 27.07 -15.87 12.24
CA LEU A 89 27.31 -14.89 13.27
C LEU A 89 27.79 -15.51 14.60
N ALA A 90 27.53 -16.81 14.82
CA ALA A 90 28.01 -17.52 15.98
C ALA A 90 29.50 -17.86 15.82
N ALA A 91 29.91 -18.35 14.64
CA ALA A 91 31.31 -18.58 14.32
C ALA A 91 32.13 -17.27 14.34
N ALA A 92 31.59 -16.19 13.76
CA ALA A 92 32.24 -14.88 13.77
C ALA A 92 32.41 -14.31 15.19
N ARG A 93 31.49 -14.60 16.12
CA ARG A 93 31.61 -14.19 17.54
C ARG A 93 32.64 -15.02 18.29
N ALA A 94 32.76 -16.32 17.99
CA ALA A 94 33.76 -17.18 18.62
C ALA A 94 35.19 -16.71 18.32
N GLN A 95 35.45 -16.26 17.09
CA GLN A 95 36.76 -15.74 16.67
C GLN A 95 37.10 -14.37 17.28
N ARG A 96 36.10 -13.63 17.78
CA ARG A 96 36.28 -12.26 18.29
C ARG A 96 36.64 -12.19 19.78
N ARG A 97 36.66 -13.31 20.50
CA ARG A 97 37.22 -13.36 21.86
C ARG A 97 38.69 -13.75 21.77
N PRO A 98 39.65 -12.84 22.02
CA PRO A 98 41.00 -13.25 22.32
C PRO A 98 41.02 -13.93 23.70
N ALA A 99 41.97 -14.87 23.85
CA ALA A 99 42.31 -15.53 25.11
C ALA A 99 42.89 -14.54 26.14
#